data_AF-A0A7K0N928-F1
#
_entry.id   AF-A0A7K0N928-F1
#
_cell.length_a   1.000
_cell.length_b   1.000
_cell.length_c   1.000
_cell.angle_alpha   90.00
_cell.angle_beta   90.00
_cell.angle_gamma   90.00
#
_symmetry.space_group_name_H-M   'P 1'
#
loop_
_entity.id
_entity.type
_entity.pdbx_description
1 polymer ?
#
loop_
_entity_poly.entity_id
_entity_poly.type
_entity_poly.pdbx_seq_one_letter_code
_entity_poly.pdbx_strand_id
1 'polypeptide(L)'
;MTTQAREQQGEFPYTRGVSADPGVWTMGQYAGFGTARETNERFRSLLDQGLTGFSVALDLPTQMGLDSDNRLARGEVGKVGVAIDSLADIEVLMDGIPLEKISQVRTTANSIGYIWCAMFEALAAKRRVDPNNFGLFIQNDVLKEYFARGTQIFPPAAGLKLSV
;
A
#
# COMPACT_ATOMS: atom_id res chain seq x y z
N MET A 1 -40.51 -21.83 -21.34
CA MET A 1 -39.76 -21.09 -20.30
C MET A 1 -38.38 -21.72 -20.22
N THR A 2 -37.36 -21.06 -20.73
CA THR A 2 -35.97 -21.52 -20.63
C THR A 2 -35.53 -21.39 -19.17
N THR A 3 -35.21 -22.51 -18.54
CA THR A 3 -34.64 -22.55 -17.20
C THR A 3 -33.26 -21.88 -17.28
N GLN A 4 -33.15 -20.65 -16.79
CA GLN A 4 -31.85 -19.98 -16.68
C GLN A 4 -30.98 -20.82 -15.73
N ALA A 5 -29.84 -21.30 -16.22
CA ALA A 5 -28.86 -21.99 -15.39
C ALA A 5 -28.48 -21.08 -14.23
N ARG A 6 -28.54 -21.60 -13.00
CA ARG A 6 -28.27 -20.82 -11.79
C ARG A 6 -26.77 -20.52 -11.74
N GLU A 7 -26.43 -19.24 -11.61
CA GLU A 7 -25.04 -18.79 -11.51
C GLU A 7 -24.29 -19.49 -10.35
N GLN A 8 -23.02 -19.81 -10.60
CA GLN A 8 -22.12 -20.46 -9.66
C GLN A 8 -20.98 -19.51 -9.23
N GLN A 9 -20.37 -19.81 -8.09
CA GLN A 9 -19.17 -19.10 -7.64
C GLN A 9 -17.96 -19.55 -8.46
N GLY A 10 -17.01 -18.65 -8.73
CA GLY A 10 -15.84 -18.97 -9.54
C GLY A 10 -16.11 -19.13 -11.03
N GLU A 11 -17.35 -18.87 -11.49
CA GLU A 11 -17.72 -18.92 -12.90
C GLU A 11 -18.22 -17.54 -13.36
N PHE A 12 -17.89 -17.15 -14.59
CA PHE A 12 -18.41 -15.93 -15.21
C PHE A 12 -19.96 -15.94 -15.15
N PRO A 13 -20.63 -14.83 -14.73
CA PRO A 13 -20.10 -13.47 -14.55
C PRO A 13 -19.60 -13.13 -13.14
N TYR A 14 -19.35 -14.13 -12.29
CA TYR A 14 -18.82 -14.00 -10.92
C TYR A 14 -19.71 -13.24 -9.94
N THR A 15 -21.00 -13.05 -10.24
CA THR A 15 -21.97 -12.39 -9.34
C THR A 15 -21.98 -12.98 -7.94
N ARG A 16 -21.66 -14.27 -7.80
CA ARG A 16 -21.69 -15.01 -6.54
C ARG A 16 -20.32 -15.17 -5.86
N GLY A 17 -19.26 -14.62 -6.45
CA GLY A 17 -17.89 -14.69 -5.96
C GLY A 17 -16.90 -15.07 -7.06
N VAL A 18 -15.68 -14.53 -6.98
CA VAL A 18 -14.60 -14.77 -7.96
C VAL A 18 -13.92 -16.13 -7.83
N SER A 19 -14.10 -16.82 -6.70
CA SER A 19 -13.55 -18.16 -6.45
C SER A 19 -14.67 -19.14 -6.12
N ALA A 20 -14.49 -20.40 -6.53
CA ALA A 20 -15.37 -21.50 -6.12
C ALA A 20 -15.20 -21.85 -4.63
N ASP A 21 -14.02 -21.59 -4.07
CA ASP A 21 -13.71 -21.69 -2.64
C ASP A 21 -12.87 -20.47 -2.22
N PRO A 22 -13.50 -19.40 -1.69
CA PRO A 22 -12.81 -18.14 -1.43
C PRO A 22 -11.97 -18.13 -0.14
N GLY A 23 -12.08 -19.14 0.73
CA GLY A 23 -11.52 -19.07 2.07
C GLY A 23 -12.04 -17.87 2.89
N VAL A 24 -11.25 -17.42 3.88
CA VAL A 24 -11.53 -16.19 4.64
C VAL A 24 -10.78 -15.00 4.04
N TRP A 25 -11.38 -13.81 4.06
CA TRP A 25 -10.71 -12.59 3.58
C TRP A 25 -9.52 -12.23 4.46
N THR A 26 -8.51 -11.58 3.88
CA THR A 26 -7.38 -11.05 4.66
C THR A 26 -7.87 -9.97 5.63
N MET A 27 -7.61 -10.17 6.91
CA MET A 27 -7.80 -9.12 7.93
C MET A 27 -6.59 -8.18 7.87
N GLY A 28 -6.74 -7.07 7.15
CA GLY A 28 -5.71 -6.03 7.06
C GLY A 28 -6.20 -4.72 7.67
N GLN A 29 -5.36 -4.09 8.49
CA GLN A 29 -5.65 -2.78 9.06
C GLN A 29 -4.91 -1.69 8.29
N TYR A 30 -5.59 -0.56 8.10
CA TYR A 30 -4.99 0.66 7.58
C TYR A 30 -4.42 1.46 8.74
N ALA A 31 -3.11 1.60 8.79
CA ALA A 31 -2.42 2.25 9.91
C ALA A 31 -1.14 2.96 9.45
N GLY A 32 -0.81 4.02 10.18
CA GLY A 32 0.34 4.88 9.94
C GLY A 32 0.06 6.25 10.53
N PHE A 33 1.00 6.77 11.32
CA PHE A 33 0.94 8.11 11.90
C PHE A 33 2.33 8.50 12.39
N GLY A 34 2.62 9.80 12.43
CA GLY A 34 3.86 10.33 12.95
C GLY A 34 5.08 9.80 12.18
N THR A 35 6.05 9.29 12.93
CA THR A 35 7.33 8.81 12.42
C THR A 35 7.29 7.33 12.01
N ALA A 36 8.26 6.93 11.20
CA ALA A 36 8.45 5.52 10.83
C ALA A 36 8.60 4.59 12.06
N ARG A 37 9.22 5.08 13.15
CA ARG A 37 9.42 4.32 14.39
C ARG A 37 8.10 4.07 15.12
N GLU A 38 7.29 5.10 15.31
CA GLU A 38 5.98 4.98 15.97
C GLU A 38 5.04 4.06 15.16
N THR A 39 5.07 4.19 13.84
CA THR A 39 4.30 3.30 12.96
C THR A 39 4.82 1.86 12.98
N ASN A 40 6.13 1.63 13.05
CA ASN A 40 6.70 0.29 13.20
C ASN A 40 6.22 -0.39 14.50
N GLU A 41 6.27 0.32 15.63
CA GLU A 41 5.77 -0.19 16.92
C GLU A 41 4.31 -0.61 16.81
N ARG A 42 3.49 0.20 16.12
CA ARG A 42 2.09 -0.14 15.86
C ARG A 42 1.94 -1.38 14.98
N PHE A 43 2.71 -1.51 13.90
CA PHE A 43 2.66 -2.69 13.04
C PHE A 43 3.06 -3.96 13.77
N ARG A 44 4.14 -3.92 14.57
CA ARG A 44 4.54 -5.08 15.40
C ARG A 44 3.43 -5.48 16.37
N SER A 45 2.84 -4.51 17.06
CA SER A 45 1.69 -4.77 17.94
C SER A 45 0.49 -5.38 17.20
N LEU A 46 0.22 -4.99 15.95
CA LEU A 46 -0.86 -5.56 15.15
C LEU A 46 -0.54 -7.01 14.72
N LEU A 47 0.70 -7.26 14.27
CA LEU A 47 1.16 -8.60 13.91
C LEU A 47 1.07 -9.56 15.10
N ASP A 48 1.46 -9.11 16.30
CA ASP A 48 1.36 -9.88 17.54
C ASP A 48 -0.10 -10.21 17.91
N GLN A 49 -1.06 -9.42 17.44
CA GLN A 49 -2.51 -9.65 17.60
C GLN A 49 -3.11 -10.56 16.51
N GLY A 50 -2.26 -11.11 15.61
CA GLY A 50 -2.67 -12.06 14.57
C GLY A 50 -3.00 -11.43 13.22
N LEU A 51 -2.68 -10.15 13.00
CA LEU A 51 -2.70 -9.60 11.64
C LEU A 51 -1.64 -10.29 10.78
N THR A 52 -2.01 -10.59 9.54
CA THR A 52 -1.11 -11.25 8.57
C THR A 52 -0.61 -10.28 7.50
N GLY A 53 -1.09 -9.03 7.49
CA GLY A 53 -0.69 -7.99 6.56
C GLY A 53 -1.26 -6.64 6.97
N PHE A 54 -0.77 -5.56 6.37
CA PHE A 54 -1.20 -4.21 6.71
C PHE A 54 -1.11 -3.26 5.52
N SER A 55 -1.89 -2.20 5.60
CA SER A 55 -1.85 -1.10 4.65
C SER A 55 -1.26 0.13 5.34
N VAL A 56 -0.15 0.62 4.80
CA VAL A 56 0.57 1.78 5.31
C VAL A 56 -0.16 3.05 4.89
N ALA A 57 -0.60 3.82 5.88
CA ALA A 57 -1.15 5.15 5.69
C ALA A 57 0.01 6.15 5.60
N LEU A 58 0.22 6.75 4.44
CA LEU A 58 1.26 7.77 4.22
C LEU A 58 0.70 9.15 4.53
N ASP A 59 1.56 10.06 5.02
CA ASP A 59 1.16 11.46 5.20
C ASP A 59 0.89 12.17 3.87
N LEU A 60 0.36 13.40 3.92
CA LEU A 60 0.01 14.14 2.71
C LEU A 60 1.25 14.54 1.89
N PRO A 61 2.35 15.06 2.48
CA PRO A 61 3.58 15.34 1.75
C PRO A 61 4.11 14.14 0.96
N THR A 62 4.23 12.97 1.61
CA THR A 62 4.70 11.73 0.96
C THR A 62 3.77 11.33 -0.19
N GLN A 63 2.44 11.38 0.02
CA GLN A 63 1.46 11.10 -1.04
C GLN A 63 1.63 12.01 -2.27
N MET A 64 2.06 13.25 -2.05
CA MET A 64 2.28 14.26 -3.08
C MET A 64 3.71 14.30 -3.62
N GLY A 65 4.58 13.38 -3.21
CA GLY A 65 5.97 13.32 -3.66
C GLY A 65 6.84 14.47 -3.17
N LEU A 66 6.54 14.98 -1.97
CA LEU A 66 7.30 16.04 -1.31
C LEU A 66 8.03 15.47 -0.10
N ASP A 67 9.32 15.79 0.01
CA ASP A 67 10.10 15.53 1.21
C ASP A 67 9.60 16.40 2.39
N SER A 68 9.81 15.91 3.60
CA SER A 68 9.33 16.54 4.84
C SER A 68 9.87 17.96 5.08
N ASP A 69 11.01 18.32 4.51
CA ASP A 69 11.60 19.67 4.60
C ASP A 69 11.07 20.66 3.54
N ASN A 70 10.24 20.17 2.60
CA ASN A 70 9.64 21.01 1.58
C ASN A 70 8.76 22.09 2.22
N ARG A 71 8.88 23.33 1.73
CA ARG A 71 8.08 24.47 2.23
C ARG A 71 6.56 24.19 2.22
N LEU A 72 6.08 23.43 1.24
CA LEU A 72 4.66 23.07 1.11
C LEU A 72 4.22 21.94 2.06
N ALA A 73 5.17 21.17 2.61
CA ALA A 73 4.89 20.07 3.55
C ALA A 73 4.66 20.57 4.99
N ARG A 74 5.07 21.81 5.29
CA ARG A 74 5.03 22.38 6.64
C ARG A 74 3.62 22.27 7.25
N GLY A 75 3.53 21.57 8.38
CA GLY A 75 2.29 21.39 9.15
C GLY A 75 1.48 20.15 8.79
N GLU A 76 1.89 19.40 7.75
CA GLU A 76 1.23 18.16 7.31
C GLU A 76 2.09 16.91 7.49
N VAL A 77 3.40 17.07 7.75
CA VAL A 77 4.35 15.98 8.02
C VAL A 77 3.86 15.11 9.18
N GLY A 78 3.70 13.81 8.93
CA GLY A 78 3.32 12.81 9.94
C GLY A 78 1.89 12.94 10.49
N LYS A 79 1.08 13.88 10.00
CA LYS A 79 -0.20 14.25 10.64
C LYS A 79 -1.35 13.29 10.34
N VAL A 80 -1.42 12.81 9.11
CA VAL A 80 -2.51 11.93 8.61
C VAL A 80 -2.02 10.54 8.20
N GLY A 81 -0.74 10.28 8.44
CA GLY A 81 -0.04 9.07 8.03
C GLY A 81 1.42 9.13 8.47
N VAL A 82 2.19 8.11 8.15
CA VAL A 82 3.64 8.09 8.36
C VAL A 82 4.35 8.94 7.31
N ALA A 83 5.34 9.73 7.72
CA ALA A 83 6.24 10.45 6.83
C ALA A 83 7.33 9.50 6.30
N ILE A 84 7.54 9.47 4.98
CA ILE A 84 8.57 8.65 4.32
C ILE A 84 9.26 9.53 3.27
N ASP A 85 10.51 9.90 3.53
CA ASP A 85 11.31 10.69 2.60
C ASP A 85 12.32 9.80 1.83
N SER A 86 12.72 8.68 2.43
CA SER A 86 13.84 7.89 1.94
C SER A 86 13.72 6.38 2.24
N LEU A 87 14.65 5.59 1.68
CA LEU A 87 14.83 4.19 2.05
C LEU A 87 15.13 4.01 3.55
N ALA A 88 15.81 4.97 4.19
CA ALA A 88 16.12 4.88 5.61
C ALA A 88 14.84 4.85 6.46
N ASP A 89 13.79 5.56 6.05
CA ASP A 89 12.51 5.56 6.75
C ASP A 89 11.79 4.22 6.58
N ILE A 90 11.86 3.63 5.38
CA ILE A 90 11.33 2.27 5.12
C ILE A 90 12.10 1.21 5.93
N GLU A 91 13.40 1.36 6.09
CA GLU A 91 14.22 0.48 6.94
C GLU A 91 13.77 0.53 8.39
N VAL A 92 13.51 1.73 8.92
CA VAL A 92 12.96 1.92 10.27
C VAL A 92 11.53 1.38 10.37
N LEU A 93 10.69 1.68 9.39
CA LEU A 93 9.28 1.24 9.33
C LEU A 93 9.17 -0.29 9.38
N MET A 94 10.11 -0.98 8.73
CA MET A 94 10.12 -2.44 8.61
C MET A 94 11.11 -3.12 9.56
N ASP A 95 11.71 -2.39 10.50
CA ASP A 95 12.68 -2.96 11.44
C ASP A 95 12.04 -4.06 12.30
N GLY A 96 12.75 -5.18 12.45
CA GLY A 96 12.24 -6.37 13.16
C GLY A 96 11.03 -7.07 12.53
N ILE A 97 10.53 -6.63 11.36
CA ILE A 97 9.44 -7.28 10.63
C ILE A 97 10.00 -8.11 9.47
N PRO A 98 9.90 -9.46 9.52
CA PRO A 98 10.32 -10.33 8.42
C PRO A 98 9.35 -10.24 7.24
N LEU A 99 9.87 -9.86 6.05
CA LEU A 99 9.05 -9.61 4.85
C LEU A 99 8.39 -10.89 4.32
N GLU A 100 9.09 -12.01 4.41
CA GLU A 100 8.63 -13.32 3.97
C GLU A 100 7.48 -13.90 4.82
N LYS A 101 7.19 -13.31 5.99
CA LYS A 101 6.10 -13.75 6.87
C LYS A 101 4.85 -12.89 6.79
N ILE A 102 4.89 -11.77 6.07
CA ILE A 102 3.73 -10.91 5.86
C ILE A 102 3.09 -11.26 4.51
N SER A 103 1.77 -11.47 4.54
CA SER A 103 0.98 -11.81 3.35
C SER A 103 0.99 -10.66 2.34
N GLN A 104 0.89 -9.41 2.80
CA GLN A 104 0.93 -8.22 1.96
C GLN A 104 1.33 -6.98 2.75
N VAL A 105 2.15 -6.13 2.13
CA VAL A 105 2.28 -4.70 2.45
C VAL A 105 1.57 -3.91 1.38
N ARG A 106 0.65 -3.04 1.79
CA ARG A 106 -0.09 -2.16 0.88
C ARG A 106 0.21 -0.70 1.16
N THR A 107 0.12 0.14 0.15
CA THR A 107 -0.04 1.60 0.32
C THR A 107 -1.33 2.06 -0.34
N THR A 108 -1.95 3.12 0.20
CA THR A 108 -3.12 3.80 -0.39
C THR A 108 -2.75 5.13 -1.04
N ALA A 109 -1.47 5.28 -1.43
CA ALA A 109 -1.00 6.39 -2.23
C ALA A 109 -0.90 5.97 -3.70
N ASN A 110 -1.14 6.91 -4.61
CA ASN A 110 -1.40 6.59 -6.02
C ASN A 110 -0.32 7.16 -6.92
N SER A 111 -0.01 8.45 -6.78
CA SER A 111 0.97 9.14 -7.63
C SER A 111 2.42 8.77 -7.34
N ILE A 112 2.68 8.03 -6.26
CA ILE A 112 4.02 7.62 -5.83
C ILE A 112 4.22 6.10 -5.79
N GLY A 113 3.28 5.31 -6.34
CA GLY A 113 3.30 3.85 -6.24
C GLY A 113 4.60 3.22 -6.75
N TYR A 114 5.16 3.74 -7.84
CA TYR A 114 6.44 3.28 -8.39
C TYR A 114 7.64 3.58 -7.47
N ILE A 115 7.62 4.70 -6.73
CA ILE A 115 8.66 5.03 -5.75
C ILE A 115 8.57 4.06 -4.56
N TRP A 116 7.36 3.81 -4.07
CA TRP A 116 7.11 2.84 -3.01
C TRP A 116 7.60 1.44 -3.39
N CYS A 117 7.31 1.01 -4.62
CA CYS A 117 7.80 -0.26 -5.16
C CYS A 117 9.33 -0.33 -5.16
N ALA A 118 9.99 0.70 -5.71
CA ALA A 118 11.45 0.78 -5.76
C ALA A 118 12.10 0.77 -4.37
N MET A 119 11.50 1.43 -3.38
CA MET A 119 12.00 1.41 -2.00
C MET A 119 11.91 0.01 -1.36
N PHE A 120 10.81 -0.72 -1.59
CA PHE A 120 10.67 -2.10 -1.09
C PHE A 120 11.57 -3.09 -1.82
N GLU A 121 11.80 -2.90 -3.13
CA GLU A 121 12.78 -3.68 -3.88
C GLU A 121 14.21 -3.45 -3.34
N ALA A 122 14.57 -2.19 -3.07
CA ALA A 122 15.85 -1.85 -2.45
C ALA A 122 15.99 -2.43 -1.03
N LEU A 123 14.93 -2.40 -0.22
CA LEU A 123 14.89 -3.02 1.10
C LEU A 123 15.11 -4.54 0.99
N ALA A 124 14.42 -5.21 0.07
CA ALA A 124 14.54 -6.64 -0.18
C ALA A 124 15.98 -7.01 -0.57
N ALA A 125 16.58 -6.25 -1.51
CA ALA A 125 17.97 -6.42 -1.91
C ALA A 125 18.94 -6.26 -0.71
N LYS A 126 18.75 -5.22 0.12
CA LYS A 126 19.58 -4.98 1.31
C LYS A 126 19.46 -6.12 2.33
N ARG A 127 18.26 -6.69 2.49
CA ARG A 127 17.98 -7.83 3.38
C ARG A 127 18.29 -9.19 2.76
N ARG A 128 18.70 -9.24 1.48
CA ARG A 128 18.91 -10.47 0.69
C ARG A 128 17.66 -11.36 0.67
N VAL A 129 16.49 -10.74 0.57
CA VAL A 129 15.19 -11.41 0.41
C VAL A 129 14.79 -11.34 -1.06
N ASP A 130 14.32 -12.45 -1.61
CA ASP A 130 13.74 -12.48 -2.96
C ASP A 130 12.44 -11.64 -2.97
N PRO A 131 12.31 -10.60 -3.82
CA PRO A 131 11.10 -9.79 -3.90
C PRO A 131 9.84 -10.60 -4.24
N ASN A 132 9.97 -11.81 -4.80
CA ASN A 132 8.84 -12.69 -5.07
C ASN A 132 8.30 -13.43 -3.83
N ASN A 133 8.99 -13.35 -2.68
CA ASN A 133 8.61 -14.05 -1.46
C ASN A 133 7.66 -13.24 -0.55
N PHE A 134 7.28 -12.02 -0.92
CA PHE A 134 6.31 -11.22 -0.17
C PHE A 134 5.37 -10.46 -1.09
N GLY A 135 4.15 -10.20 -0.60
CA GLY A 135 3.17 -9.43 -1.35
C GLY A 135 3.42 -7.92 -1.20
N LEU A 136 3.55 -7.20 -2.32
CA LEU A 136 3.55 -5.74 -2.35
C LEU A 136 2.41 -5.25 -3.23
N PHE A 137 1.51 -4.46 -2.65
CA PHE A 137 0.34 -3.93 -3.34
C PHE A 137 0.37 -2.40 -3.33
N ILE A 138 0.58 -1.82 -4.49
CA ILE A 138 0.42 -0.38 -4.70
C ILE A 138 -1.03 -0.11 -5.11
N GLN A 139 -1.64 0.97 -4.63
CA GLN A 139 -3.00 1.32 -5.05
C GLN A 139 -3.01 1.72 -6.53
N ASN A 140 -2.10 2.62 -6.93
CA ASN A 140 -1.78 2.99 -8.32
C ASN A 140 -2.97 3.37 -9.22
N ASP A 141 -4.12 3.71 -8.64
CA ASP A 141 -5.28 4.23 -9.38
C ASP A 141 -5.16 5.75 -9.46
N VAL A 142 -4.38 6.20 -10.44
CA VAL A 142 -4.10 7.63 -10.64
C VAL A 142 -5.30 8.38 -11.21
N LEU A 143 -6.21 7.71 -11.93
CA LEU A 143 -7.33 8.38 -12.59
C LEU A 143 -8.31 8.96 -11.56
N LYS A 144 -8.60 8.22 -10.47
CA LYS A 144 -9.45 8.75 -9.38
C LYS A 144 -8.87 9.96 -8.65
N GLU A 145 -7.57 10.21 -8.77
CA GLU A 145 -6.96 11.38 -8.15
C GLU A 145 -7.54 12.67 -8.73
N TYR A 146 -7.72 12.71 -10.05
CA TYR A 146 -8.15 13.92 -10.75
C TYR A 146 -9.61 14.33 -10.47
N PHE A 147 -10.48 13.39 -10.10
CA PHE A 147 -11.91 13.69 -9.94
C PHE A 147 -12.46 13.47 -8.51
N ALA A 148 -11.70 12.83 -7.62
CA ALA A 148 -12.20 12.52 -6.27
C ALA A 148 -11.20 12.77 -5.12
N ARG A 149 -9.91 12.45 -5.31
CA ARG A 149 -8.95 12.39 -4.19
C ARG A 149 -7.98 13.57 -4.12
N GLY A 150 -7.51 14.10 -5.24
CA GLY A 150 -6.71 15.32 -5.29
C GLY A 150 -5.22 15.18 -4.98
N THR A 151 -4.64 13.97 -4.97
CA THR A 151 -3.20 13.76 -4.71
C THR A 151 -2.38 13.46 -5.97
N GLN A 152 -2.85 13.92 -7.14
CA GLN A 152 -2.12 13.83 -8.40
C GLN A 152 -0.84 14.69 -8.39
N ILE A 153 0.25 14.15 -8.95
CA ILE A 153 1.52 14.89 -9.14
C ILE A 153 1.64 15.40 -10.57
N PHE A 154 1.34 14.54 -11.55
CA PHE A 154 1.51 14.83 -12.97
C PHE A 154 0.18 15.17 -13.66
N PRO A 155 0.21 15.79 -14.86
CA PRO A 155 -0.95 15.86 -15.73
C PRO A 155 -1.50 14.46 -16.08
N PRO A 156 -2.81 14.31 -16.39
CA PRO A 156 -3.48 13.02 -16.56
C PRO A 156 -2.75 12.02 -17.47
N ALA A 157 -2.30 12.45 -18.65
CA ALA A 157 -1.64 11.56 -19.59
C ALA A 157 -0.29 11.01 -19.07
N ALA A 158 0.46 11.83 -18.33
CA ALA A 158 1.73 11.42 -17.73
C ALA A 158 1.50 10.54 -16.50
N GLY A 159 0.50 10.86 -15.66
CA GLY A 159 0.07 10.02 -14.55
C GLY A 159 -0.34 8.63 -15.03
N LEU A 160 -1.19 8.55 -16.06
CA LEU A 160 -1.64 7.29 -16.64
C LEU A 160 -0.49 6.46 -17.24
N LYS A 161 0.51 7.12 -17.84
CA LYS A 161 1.69 6.43 -18.36
C LYS A 161 2.52 5.75 -17.25
N LEU A 162 2.51 6.31 -16.05
CA LEU A 162 3.23 5.77 -14.89
C LEU A 162 2.38 4.78 -14.08
N SER A 163 1.05 4.84 -14.19
CA SER A 163 0.18 3.82 -13.63
C SER A 163 0.21 2.58 -14.53
N VAL A 164 0.98 1.57 -14.15
CA VAL A 164 0.90 0.21 -14.71
C VAL A 164 -0.47 -0.43 -14.55
#